data_AF-A0A2A4RLI2-F1
#
_entry.id   AF-A0A2A4RLI2-F1
#
_cell.length_a   1.000
_cell.length_b   1.000
_cell.length_c   1.000
_cell.angle_alpha   90.00
_cell.angle_beta   90.00
_cell.angle_gamma   90.00
#
_symmetry.space_group_name_H-M   'P 1'
#
loop_
_entity.id
_entity.type
_entity.pdbx_description
1 polymer ?
#
loop_
_entity_poly.entity_id
_entity_poly.type
_entity_poly.pdbx_seq_one_letter_code
_entity_poly.pdbx_strand_id
1 'polypeptide(L)'
;MPTCLIDPSIERKSVKGFAFPLGVYPVEPMTPIAGYVAEFEQADNAEEMDEWEAWPDQYVFDIVIPSDRIEPFWHQIFAMIPGRVFPIIDYIGHDAHREIDPYMAYEPIGKEKIIDALRQYRPFFFEDGMVGFGAVSENPFFYVFIDEHKIMTIRVEASFKSRVEKLLAAFDLESCEEPAGADSASHEHRSILVTAPERPDLLTGDEILERMRDTWRLVLNVDPEANVDDEGNDLGITPWRCLTRYATDQTPDDKYAEVFLTAECIRQAEELAQQSITESLDYQGEWLDVVIINADRITVEQLKEALTNDKKSKPFNAKTLESSKMLTIRFILPE
;
A
#
# COMPACT_ATOMS: atom_id res chain seq x y z
N MET A 1 -4.24 18.27 -13.74
CA MET A 1 -3.38 17.28 -13.06
C MET A 1 -4.16 15.98 -13.01
N PRO A 2 -3.54 14.83 -13.31
CA PRO A 2 -4.20 13.53 -13.18
C PRO A 2 -4.74 13.33 -11.76
N THR A 3 -5.88 12.68 -11.62
CA THR A 3 -6.64 12.55 -10.36
C THR A 3 -7.25 11.15 -10.29
N CYS A 4 -8.01 10.85 -9.25
CA CYS A 4 -8.89 9.69 -9.23
C CYS A 4 -10.34 10.11 -8.98
N LEU A 5 -11.28 9.22 -9.29
CA LEU A 5 -12.71 9.45 -9.16
C LEU A 5 -13.40 8.17 -8.67
N ILE A 6 -14.35 8.34 -7.75
CA ILE A 6 -15.18 7.25 -7.23
C ILE A 6 -16.11 6.75 -8.34
N ASP A 7 -16.19 5.44 -8.52
CA ASP A 7 -17.20 4.81 -9.38
C ASP A 7 -18.60 5.19 -8.86
N PRO A 8 -19.39 5.95 -9.65
CA PRO A 8 -20.69 6.44 -9.21
C PRO A 8 -21.73 5.35 -9.02
N SER A 9 -21.47 4.11 -9.44
CA SER A 9 -22.32 2.95 -9.18
C SER A 9 -22.18 2.40 -7.77
N ILE A 10 -21.14 2.81 -7.02
CA ILE A 10 -20.89 2.32 -5.67
C ILE A 10 -21.70 3.14 -4.66
N GLU A 11 -22.56 2.44 -3.93
CA GLU A 11 -23.38 3.04 -2.86
C GLU A 11 -22.73 2.82 -1.49
N ARG A 12 -22.75 3.88 -0.66
CA ARG A 12 -22.30 3.80 0.72
C ARG A 12 -23.29 3.01 1.57
N LYS A 13 -22.79 2.04 2.33
CA LYS A 13 -23.59 1.34 3.34
C LYS A 13 -23.59 2.10 4.65
N SER A 14 -24.74 2.12 5.32
CA SER A 14 -24.87 2.74 6.64
C SER A 14 -25.75 1.91 7.56
N VAL A 15 -25.35 1.79 8.82
CA VAL A 15 -26.07 1.06 9.86
C VAL A 15 -26.28 1.98 11.05
N LYS A 16 -27.54 2.25 11.40
CA LYS A 16 -27.91 3.13 12.54
C LYS A 16 -27.22 4.51 12.52
N GLY A 17 -27.01 5.07 11.33
CA GLY A 17 -26.34 6.37 11.15
C GLY A 17 -24.82 6.32 11.11
N PHE A 18 -24.21 5.14 11.31
CA PHE A 18 -22.79 4.93 11.07
C PHE A 18 -22.54 4.67 9.58
N ALA A 19 -21.71 5.49 8.96
CA ALA A 19 -21.31 5.39 7.57
C ALA A 19 -20.03 4.56 7.43
N PHE A 20 -20.09 3.43 6.73
CA PHE A 20 -18.89 2.65 6.38
C PHE A 20 -18.15 3.30 5.21
N PRO A 21 -16.84 3.05 5.04
CA PRO A 21 -16.12 3.43 3.83
C PRO A 21 -16.74 2.77 2.58
N LEU A 22 -16.49 3.36 1.40
CA LEU A 22 -17.03 2.80 0.16
C LEU A 22 -16.37 1.46 -0.24
N GLY A 23 -15.06 1.34 0.01
CA GLY A 23 -14.25 0.23 -0.42
C GLY A 23 -14.14 -0.94 0.56
N VAL A 24 -14.65 -0.77 1.78
CA VAL A 24 -14.69 -1.85 2.79
C VAL A 24 -15.96 -1.73 3.62
N TYR A 25 -16.68 -2.84 3.75
CA TYR A 25 -17.90 -2.91 4.54
C TYR A 25 -18.19 -4.36 4.98
N PRO A 26 -18.91 -4.55 6.10
CA PRO A 26 -19.25 -5.89 6.57
C PRO A 26 -20.29 -6.57 5.67
N VAL A 27 -20.01 -7.82 5.25
CA VAL A 27 -20.95 -8.67 4.51
C VAL A 27 -21.93 -9.39 5.43
N GLU A 28 -21.56 -9.55 6.70
CA GLU A 28 -22.42 -10.10 7.75
C GLU A 28 -23.09 -9.00 8.59
N PRO A 29 -24.27 -9.27 9.18
CA PRO A 29 -24.93 -8.31 10.07
C PRO A 29 -24.08 -8.02 11.30
N MET A 30 -23.77 -6.75 11.52
CA MET A 30 -23.07 -6.27 12.71
C MET A 30 -23.64 -4.92 13.18
N THR A 31 -23.32 -4.52 14.41
CA THR A 31 -23.65 -3.17 14.92
C THR A 31 -22.37 -2.39 15.13
N PRO A 32 -22.11 -1.31 14.37
CA PRO A 32 -20.91 -0.52 14.55
C PRO A 32 -20.98 0.30 15.83
N ILE A 33 -19.81 0.49 16.45
CA ILE A 33 -19.63 1.22 17.70
C ILE A 33 -18.50 2.21 17.46
N ALA A 34 -18.86 3.49 17.29
CA ALA A 34 -17.86 4.56 17.24
C ALA A 34 -17.34 4.82 18.65
N GLY A 35 -16.03 5.02 18.77
CA GLY A 35 -15.35 5.22 20.03
C GLY A 35 -13.85 4.96 19.90
N TYR A 36 -13.17 4.87 21.04
CA TYR A 36 -11.77 4.53 21.05
C TYR A 36 -11.38 3.69 22.27
N VAL A 37 -10.34 2.88 22.09
CA VAL A 37 -9.56 2.27 23.18
C VAL A 37 -8.27 3.05 23.32
N ALA A 38 -7.77 3.18 24.55
CA ALA A 38 -6.51 3.84 24.83
C ALA A 38 -5.67 3.01 25.80
N GLU A 39 -4.52 2.55 25.34
CA GLU A 39 -3.61 1.69 26.11
C GLU A 39 -2.24 2.35 26.26
N PHE A 40 -1.54 2.00 27.32
CA PHE A 40 -0.15 2.42 27.53
C PHE A 40 0.77 1.25 27.21
N GLU A 41 1.68 1.45 26.27
CA GLU A 41 2.73 0.51 25.91
C GLU A 41 4.07 1.03 26.48
N GLN A 42 4.79 0.16 27.18
CA GLN A 42 6.13 0.45 27.68
C GLN A 42 7.12 0.37 26.53
N ALA A 43 8.19 1.18 26.61
CA ALA A 43 9.26 1.15 25.62
C ALA A 43 9.84 -0.26 25.45
N ASP A 44 10.16 -0.62 24.21
CA ASP A 44 10.82 -1.89 23.92
C ASP A 44 12.23 -1.92 24.51
N ASN A 45 12.66 -3.10 24.92
CA ASN A 45 14.03 -3.28 25.38
C ASN A 45 14.97 -3.34 24.17
N ALA A 46 15.69 -2.24 23.91
CA ALA A 46 16.66 -2.10 22.82
C ALA A 46 17.81 -3.15 22.82
N GLU A 47 17.92 -3.99 23.86
CA GLU A 47 18.86 -5.12 23.89
C GLU A 47 18.36 -6.35 23.11
N GLU A 48 17.06 -6.45 22.80
CA GLU A 48 16.44 -7.62 22.13
C GLU A 48 15.98 -7.36 20.69
N MET A 49 15.91 -6.10 20.26
CA MET A 49 15.53 -5.68 18.91
C MET A 49 16.62 -4.79 18.30
N ASP A 50 16.75 -4.76 16.98
CA ASP A 50 17.64 -3.79 16.33
C ASP A 50 17.21 -2.37 16.77
N GLU A 51 18.18 -1.50 17.13
CA GLU A 51 17.94 -0.18 17.78
C GLU A 51 16.92 0.73 17.05
N TRP A 52 16.61 0.43 15.79
CA TRP A 52 15.71 1.18 14.92
C TRP A 52 14.24 0.73 15.02
N GLU A 53 13.96 -0.42 15.63
CA GLU A 53 12.61 -0.96 15.82
C GLU A 53 12.08 -0.77 17.25
N ALA A 54 12.88 -0.23 18.16
CA ALA A 54 12.48 -0.03 19.55
C ALA A 54 11.57 1.20 19.70
N TRP A 55 10.32 0.99 20.13
CA TRP A 55 9.37 2.07 20.36
C TRP A 55 9.56 2.70 21.75
N PRO A 56 9.29 4.02 21.92
CA PRO A 56 9.33 4.67 23.23
C PRO A 56 8.07 4.37 24.05
N ASP A 57 8.06 4.78 25.34
CA ASP A 57 6.85 4.79 26.15
C ASP A 57 5.74 5.59 25.45
N GLN A 58 4.63 4.93 25.13
CA GLN A 58 3.61 5.49 24.27
C GLN A 58 2.19 5.17 24.74
N TYR A 59 1.27 6.05 24.36
CA TYR A 59 -0.15 5.75 24.38
C TYR A 59 -0.59 5.38 22.97
N VAL A 60 -1.25 4.23 22.85
CA VAL A 60 -1.87 3.76 21.62
C VAL A 60 -3.37 4.02 21.72
N PHE A 61 -3.92 4.67 20.69
CA PHE A 61 -5.34 4.90 20.54
C PHE A 61 -5.83 4.21 19.28
N ASP A 62 -6.75 3.27 19.42
CA ASP A 62 -7.46 2.66 18.30
C ASP A 62 -8.85 3.24 18.21
N ILE A 63 -9.16 3.85 17.07
CA ILE A 63 -10.26 4.80 16.92
C ILE A 63 -11.15 4.35 15.77
N VAL A 64 -12.40 4.05 16.11
CA VAL A 64 -13.46 3.79 15.14
C VAL A 64 -14.36 5.02 15.07
N ILE A 65 -14.47 5.61 13.88
CA ILE A 65 -15.32 6.76 13.60
C ILE A 65 -16.02 6.57 12.25
N PRO A 66 -17.26 7.07 12.06
CA PRO A 66 -17.91 7.05 10.75
C PRO A 66 -17.01 7.63 9.65
N SER A 67 -17.03 6.99 8.47
CA SER A 67 -16.14 7.31 7.35
C SER A 67 -16.23 8.77 6.89
N ASP A 68 -17.41 9.37 6.94
CA ASP A 68 -17.64 10.78 6.61
C ASP A 68 -17.00 11.78 7.59
N ARG A 69 -16.46 11.30 8.72
CA ARG A 69 -15.76 12.10 9.73
C ARG A 69 -14.25 11.81 9.81
N ILE A 70 -13.75 10.78 9.13
CA ILE A 70 -12.33 10.38 9.15
C ILE A 70 -11.43 11.51 8.64
N GLU A 71 -11.70 12.06 7.46
CA GLU A 71 -10.84 13.08 6.86
C GLU A 71 -10.76 14.39 7.69
N PRO A 72 -11.88 14.96 8.20
CA PRO A 72 -11.80 16.06 9.14
C PRO A 72 -10.99 15.74 10.40
N PHE A 73 -11.13 14.52 10.95
CA PHE A 73 -10.38 14.08 12.12
C PHE A 73 -8.88 13.95 11.82
N TRP A 74 -8.54 13.29 10.71
CA TRP A 74 -7.18 13.17 10.19
C TRP A 74 -6.50 14.53 10.08
N HIS A 75 -7.15 15.54 9.49
CA HIS A 75 -6.56 16.87 9.38
C HIS A 75 -6.22 17.51 10.74
N GLN A 76 -7.05 17.30 11.77
CA GLN A 76 -6.80 17.85 13.11
C GLN A 76 -5.67 17.11 13.83
N ILE A 77 -5.60 15.78 13.70
CA ILE A 77 -4.51 14.97 14.26
C ILE A 77 -3.19 15.26 13.54
N PHE A 78 -3.19 15.21 12.22
CA PHE A 78 -2.00 15.44 11.40
C PHE A 78 -1.42 16.85 11.56
N ALA A 79 -2.26 17.83 11.91
CA ALA A 79 -1.80 19.17 12.27
C ALA A 79 -0.95 19.21 13.56
N MET A 80 -1.08 18.23 14.45
CA MET A 80 -0.26 18.10 15.66
C MET A 80 1.14 17.57 15.37
N ILE A 81 1.32 16.87 14.25
CA ILE A 81 2.59 16.25 13.85
C ILE A 81 3.58 17.32 13.36
N PRO A 82 4.88 17.17 13.67
CA PRO A 82 5.95 18.03 13.15
C PRO A 82 5.97 18.16 11.62
N GLY A 83 6.72 19.16 11.13
CA GLY A 83 6.76 19.48 9.70
C GLY A 83 7.40 18.42 8.80
N ARG A 84 8.18 17.50 9.37
CA ARG A 84 8.83 16.41 8.64
C ARG A 84 8.42 15.07 9.21
N VAL A 85 8.08 14.13 8.33
CA VAL A 85 7.49 12.84 8.69
C VAL A 85 7.94 11.74 7.75
N PHE A 86 7.92 10.51 8.22
CA PHE A 86 8.10 9.28 7.46
C PHE A 86 6.71 8.76 7.04
N PRO A 87 6.29 8.95 5.78
CA PRO A 87 5.02 8.43 5.28
C PRO A 87 5.03 6.90 5.23
N ILE A 88 3.84 6.33 5.43
CA ILE A 88 3.55 4.91 5.32
C ILE A 88 2.36 4.74 4.37
N ILE A 89 2.41 3.74 3.50
CA ILE A 89 1.27 3.23 2.76
C ILE A 89 1.26 1.72 2.89
N ASP A 90 0.17 1.15 3.35
CA ASP A 90 -0.08 -0.29 3.22
C ASP A 90 -1.05 -0.47 2.06
N TYR A 91 -0.74 -1.39 1.15
CA TYR A 91 -1.55 -1.58 -0.05
C TYR A 91 -1.85 -3.06 -0.25
N ILE A 92 -3.13 -3.38 -0.46
CA ILE A 92 -3.55 -4.73 -0.84
C ILE A 92 -3.16 -4.92 -2.30
N GLY A 93 -1.99 -5.52 -2.50
CA GLY A 93 -1.35 -5.70 -3.80
C GLY A 93 -1.89 -6.90 -4.58
N HIS A 94 -1.09 -7.35 -5.55
CA HIS A 94 -1.43 -8.48 -6.42
C HIS A 94 -0.62 -9.74 -6.11
N ASP A 95 0.15 -9.75 -5.02
CA ASP A 95 0.99 -10.87 -4.62
C ASP A 95 0.13 -12.06 -4.14
N ALA A 96 0.42 -13.25 -4.65
CA ALA A 96 -0.36 -14.45 -4.37
C ALA A 96 -0.14 -15.03 -2.96
N HIS A 97 0.87 -14.55 -2.23
CA HIS A 97 1.29 -15.12 -0.94
C HIS A 97 1.49 -14.05 0.14
N ARG A 98 1.13 -12.80 -0.15
CA ARG A 98 1.17 -11.68 0.78
C ARG A 98 -0.07 -10.83 0.60
N GLU A 99 -0.84 -10.66 1.67
CA GLU A 99 -2.07 -9.87 1.64
C GLU A 99 -1.81 -8.37 1.53
N ILE A 100 -0.84 -7.86 2.29
CA ILE A 100 -0.54 -6.42 2.39
C ILE A 100 0.92 -6.15 2.00
N ASP A 101 1.11 -5.18 1.10
CA ASP A 101 2.41 -4.60 0.76
C ASP A 101 2.67 -3.36 1.63
N PRO A 102 3.56 -3.42 2.63
CA PRO A 102 3.90 -2.27 3.44
C PRO A 102 4.96 -1.41 2.74
N TYR A 103 4.67 -0.14 2.52
CA TYR A 103 5.58 0.83 1.93
C TYR A 103 5.90 1.93 2.93
N MET A 104 7.20 2.15 3.18
CA MET A 104 7.66 3.19 4.12
C MET A 104 8.80 3.99 3.51
N ALA A 105 8.87 5.28 3.85
CA ALA A 105 10.05 6.08 3.56
C ALA A 105 11.11 5.92 4.66
N TYR A 106 12.37 5.76 4.27
CA TYR A 106 13.51 5.77 5.21
C TYR A 106 14.12 7.17 5.42
N GLU A 107 13.61 8.18 4.71
CA GLU A 107 13.97 9.58 4.92
C GLU A 107 12.71 10.43 5.10
N PRO A 108 12.69 11.36 6.06
CA PRO A 108 11.49 12.11 6.34
C PRO A 108 11.26 13.19 5.28
N ILE A 109 10.03 13.30 4.79
CA ILE A 109 9.61 14.32 3.83
C ILE A 109 8.82 15.44 4.52
N GLY A 110 8.66 16.59 3.84
CA GLY A 110 7.78 17.65 4.32
C GLY A 110 6.32 17.20 4.31
N LYS A 111 5.59 17.43 5.41
CA LYS A 111 4.19 17.00 5.56
C LYS A 111 3.24 17.59 4.52
N GLU A 112 3.62 18.70 3.91
CA GLU A 112 2.90 19.35 2.81
C GLU A 112 2.73 18.41 1.61
N LYS A 113 3.73 17.57 1.33
CA LYS A 113 3.65 16.57 0.25
C LYS A 113 2.56 15.53 0.51
N ILE A 114 2.34 15.16 1.77
CA ILE A 114 1.25 14.25 2.15
C ILE A 114 -0.08 14.98 1.98
N ILE A 115 -0.20 16.20 2.51
CA ILE A 115 -1.43 17.02 2.39
C ILE A 115 -1.83 17.22 0.92
N ASP A 116 -0.87 17.53 0.04
CA ASP A 116 -1.14 17.75 -1.38
C ASP A 116 -1.65 16.47 -2.07
N ALA A 117 -1.04 15.32 -1.78
CA ALA A 117 -1.45 14.03 -2.31
C ALA A 117 -2.81 13.58 -1.76
N LEU A 118 -3.08 13.74 -0.46
CA LEU A 118 -4.40 13.46 0.12
C LEU A 118 -5.49 14.32 -0.49
N ARG A 119 -5.20 15.59 -0.82
CA ARG A 119 -6.15 16.46 -1.52
C ARG A 119 -6.38 16.00 -2.96
N GLN A 120 -5.32 15.59 -3.67
CA GLN A 120 -5.37 15.21 -5.08
C GLN A 120 -6.02 13.84 -5.28
N TYR A 121 -5.73 12.88 -4.39
CA TYR A 121 -6.18 11.49 -4.48
C TYR A 121 -7.12 11.13 -3.33
N ARG A 122 -7.94 12.10 -2.91
CA ARG A 122 -8.83 11.98 -1.74
C ARG A 122 -9.66 10.68 -1.71
N PRO A 123 -10.34 10.27 -2.79
CA PRO A 123 -11.08 9.00 -2.81
C PRO A 123 -10.22 7.78 -2.49
N PHE A 124 -9.01 7.72 -3.05
CA PHE A 124 -8.09 6.61 -2.83
C PHE A 124 -7.78 6.47 -1.34
N PHE A 125 -7.30 7.54 -0.71
CA PHE A 125 -6.88 7.46 0.69
C PHE A 125 -8.04 7.24 1.67
N PHE A 126 -9.13 7.99 1.58
CA PHE A 126 -10.15 7.99 2.63
C PHE A 126 -11.28 6.97 2.43
N GLU A 127 -11.43 6.39 1.25
CA GLU A 127 -12.61 5.58 0.91
C GLU A 127 -12.28 4.23 0.26
N ASP A 128 -11.17 4.12 -0.46
CA ASP A 128 -10.78 2.89 -1.16
C ASP A 128 -10.31 1.83 -0.17
N GLY A 129 -10.82 0.60 -0.30
CA GLY A 129 -10.54 -0.49 0.64
C GLY A 129 -9.19 -1.16 0.40
N MET A 130 -8.47 -0.78 -0.64
CA MET A 130 -7.18 -1.39 -0.98
C MET A 130 -5.99 -0.72 -0.30
N VAL A 131 -6.20 0.37 0.46
CA VAL A 131 -5.09 1.19 0.97
C VAL A 131 -5.26 1.61 2.42
N GLY A 132 -4.23 1.36 3.22
CA GLY A 132 -3.93 2.05 4.47
C GLY A 132 -2.86 3.13 4.25
N PHE A 133 -2.87 4.19 5.05
CA PHE A 133 -1.87 5.25 4.95
C PHE A 133 -1.66 5.96 6.28
N GLY A 134 -0.44 6.45 6.47
CA GLY A 134 -0.09 7.14 7.69
C GLY A 134 1.20 7.93 7.59
N ALA A 135 1.63 8.40 8.75
CA ALA A 135 2.92 9.02 8.90
C ALA A 135 3.46 8.89 10.32
N VAL A 136 4.78 8.86 10.43
CA VAL A 136 5.52 8.82 11.70
C VAL A 136 6.41 10.05 11.81
N SER A 137 6.52 10.58 13.01
CA SER A 137 7.57 11.50 13.43
C SER A 137 8.33 10.84 14.57
N GLU A 138 9.65 10.83 14.51
CA GLU A 138 10.49 10.26 15.58
C GLU A 138 10.69 11.23 16.75
N ASN A 139 10.67 12.55 16.49
CA ASN A 139 10.96 13.55 17.52
C ASN A 139 10.14 14.85 17.38
N PRO A 140 9.14 15.07 18.26
CA PRO A 140 8.61 14.10 19.23
C PRO A 140 8.02 12.88 18.52
N PHE A 141 7.95 11.77 19.24
CA PHE A 141 7.34 10.56 18.73
C PHE A 141 5.83 10.75 18.52
N PHE A 142 5.39 10.58 17.27
CA PHE A 142 3.99 10.69 16.87
C PHE A 142 3.75 9.82 15.63
N TYR A 143 2.93 8.79 15.80
CA TYR A 143 2.44 7.91 14.76
C TYR A 143 0.96 8.16 14.54
N VAL A 144 0.53 8.30 13.28
CA VAL A 144 -0.89 8.26 12.91
C VAL A 144 -1.02 7.41 11.65
N PHE A 145 -1.96 6.47 11.66
CA PHE A 145 -2.19 5.58 10.55
C PHE A 145 -3.69 5.28 10.43
N ILE A 146 -4.21 5.29 9.22
CA ILE A 146 -5.55 4.81 8.88
C ILE A 146 -5.33 3.53 8.07
N ASP A 147 -5.82 2.40 8.56
CA ASP A 147 -5.67 1.12 7.88
C ASP A 147 -6.62 0.97 6.67
N GLU A 148 -6.57 -0.18 6.01
CA GLU A 148 -7.44 -0.57 4.90
C GLU A 148 -8.92 -0.70 5.30
N HIS A 149 -9.21 -0.93 6.59
CA HIS A 149 -10.56 -0.92 7.18
C HIS A 149 -11.06 0.50 7.49
N LYS A 150 -10.19 1.50 7.33
CA LYS A 150 -10.36 2.91 7.72
C LYS A 150 -10.55 3.11 9.22
N ILE A 151 -9.88 2.29 10.02
CA ILE A 151 -9.71 2.44 11.46
C ILE A 151 -8.42 3.21 11.69
N MET A 152 -8.44 4.16 12.62
CA MET A 152 -7.28 5.01 12.88
C MET A 152 -6.55 4.57 14.13
N THR A 153 -5.26 4.30 13.99
CA THR A 153 -4.33 4.09 15.12
C THR A 153 -3.47 5.34 15.31
N ILE A 154 -3.40 5.83 16.54
CA ILE A 154 -2.52 6.93 16.94
C ILE A 154 -1.61 6.43 18.04
N ARG A 155 -0.29 6.57 17.85
CA ARG A 155 0.69 6.32 18.92
C ARG A 155 1.42 7.60 19.25
N VAL A 156 1.45 7.98 20.52
CA VAL A 156 2.07 9.24 20.95
C VAL A 156 2.73 9.13 22.31
N GLU A 157 3.75 9.94 22.55
CA GLU A 157 4.31 10.11 23.89
C GLU A 157 3.26 10.61 24.90
N ALA A 158 3.49 10.34 26.19
CA ALA A 158 2.63 10.79 27.29
C ALA A 158 2.31 12.30 27.28
N SER A 159 3.22 13.13 26.75
CA SER A 159 3.05 14.58 26.63
C SER A 159 1.89 14.99 25.71
N PHE A 160 1.51 14.14 24.74
CA PHE A 160 0.43 14.39 23.79
C PHE A 160 -0.91 13.77 24.19
N LYS A 161 -0.92 12.80 25.12
CA LYS A 161 -2.13 12.05 25.52
C LYS A 161 -3.35 12.93 25.75
N SER A 162 -3.24 13.92 26.65
CA SER A 162 -4.36 14.81 27.00
C SER A 162 -4.84 15.65 25.80
N ARG A 163 -3.96 15.94 24.84
CA ARG A 163 -4.32 16.71 23.64
C ARG A 163 -5.09 15.82 22.65
N VAL A 164 -4.70 14.57 22.50
CA VAL A 164 -5.42 13.57 21.69
C VAL A 164 -6.80 13.30 22.29
N GLU A 165 -6.90 13.04 23.60
CA GLU A 165 -8.18 12.82 24.30
C GLU A 165 -9.16 14.00 24.14
N LYS A 166 -8.65 15.24 24.22
CA LYS A 166 -9.47 16.44 23.99
C LYS A 166 -10.00 16.53 22.57
N LEU A 167 -9.21 16.12 21.57
CA LEU A 167 -9.66 16.10 20.20
C LEU A 167 -10.71 15.01 19.98
N LEU A 168 -10.48 13.80 20.52
CA LEU A 168 -11.45 12.71 20.49
C LEU A 168 -12.80 13.16 21.07
N ALA A 169 -12.78 13.79 22.24
CA ALA A 169 -13.98 14.36 22.85
C ALA A 169 -14.65 15.46 21.98
N ALA A 170 -13.86 16.28 21.27
CA ALA A 170 -14.41 17.29 20.34
C ALA A 170 -15.05 16.68 19.09
N PHE A 171 -14.74 15.41 18.80
CA PHE A 171 -15.41 14.59 17.79
C PHE A 171 -16.51 13.71 18.39
N ASP A 172 -16.95 13.97 19.62
CA ASP A 172 -17.98 13.18 20.31
C ASP A 172 -17.62 11.69 20.41
N LEU A 173 -16.32 11.37 20.45
CA LEU A 173 -15.83 10.02 20.66
C LEU A 173 -15.55 9.81 22.15
N GLU A 174 -16.23 8.82 22.71
CA GLU A 174 -16.02 8.36 24.08
C GLU A 174 -15.12 7.13 24.09
N SER A 175 -14.43 6.90 25.20
CA SER A 175 -13.71 5.65 25.39
C SER A 175 -14.73 4.53 25.57
N CYS A 176 -14.53 3.41 24.89
CA CYS A 176 -15.33 2.21 25.04
C CYS A 176 -14.43 0.96 25.11
N GLU A 177 -14.99 -0.16 25.58
CA GLU A 177 -14.24 -1.41 25.70
C GLU A 177 -13.95 -2.04 24.33
N GLU A 178 -14.94 -2.03 23.44
CA GLU A 178 -14.87 -2.67 22.12
C GLU A 178 -15.47 -1.73 21.06
N PRO A 179 -14.71 -0.75 20.52
CA PRO A 179 -15.06 -0.06 19.28
C PRO A 179 -15.26 -1.10 18.18
N ALA A 180 -16.22 -0.86 17.27
CA ALA A 180 -16.57 -1.84 16.24
C ALA A 180 -16.71 -1.19 14.86
N GLY A 181 -15.75 -1.50 13.98
CA GLY A 181 -15.64 -1.01 12.61
C GLY A 181 -16.08 -2.05 11.57
N ALA A 182 -15.53 -1.93 10.35
CA ALA A 182 -15.80 -2.90 9.29
C ALA A 182 -15.12 -4.27 9.53
N ASP A 183 -13.98 -4.23 10.23
CA ASP A 183 -13.14 -5.36 10.66
C ASP A 183 -13.84 -6.29 11.68
N SER A 184 -14.83 -5.78 12.40
CA SER A 184 -15.51 -6.49 13.49
C SER A 184 -16.50 -7.57 13.02
N ALA A 185 -16.57 -7.81 11.71
CA ALA A 185 -17.33 -8.89 11.09
C ALA A 185 -16.66 -9.27 9.75
N SER A 186 -17.05 -10.41 9.17
CA SER A 186 -16.66 -10.77 7.80
C SER A 186 -16.95 -9.59 6.86
N HIS A 187 -15.97 -9.20 6.05
CA HIS A 187 -16.02 -8.06 5.15
C HIS A 187 -15.25 -8.37 3.85
N GLU A 188 -15.38 -7.48 2.88
CA GLU A 188 -14.65 -7.56 1.61
C GLU A 188 -13.96 -6.21 1.33
N HIS A 189 -12.73 -6.28 0.83
CA HIS A 189 -12.01 -5.15 0.28
C HIS A 189 -12.28 -5.03 -1.22
N ARG A 190 -12.42 -3.79 -1.69
CA ARG A 190 -12.52 -3.49 -3.11
C ARG A 190 -11.95 -2.11 -3.42
N SER A 191 -11.40 -1.98 -4.61
CA SER A 191 -11.17 -0.66 -5.18
C SER A 191 -12.50 -0.01 -5.55
N ILE A 192 -12.54 1.31 -5.40
CA ILE A 192 -13.71 2.13 -5.71
C ILE A 192 -13.44 3.09 -6.87
N LEU A 193 -12.25 3.04 -7.47
CA LEU A 193 -11.84 4.03 -8.47
C LEU A 193 -12.34 3.64 -9.86
N VAL A 194 -12.79 4.63 -10.62
CA VAL A 194 -13.10 4.45 -12.04
C VAL A 194 -11.81 4.10 -12.78
N THR A 195 -11.81 2.92 -13.41
CA THR A 195 -10.76 2.50 -14.33
C THR A 195 -11.33 2.50 -15.74
N ALA A 196 -10.84 3.41 -16.59
CA ALA A 196 -11.40 3.67 -17.91
C ALA A 196 -10.26 3.97 -18.91
N PRO A 197 -9.97 3.09 -19.89
CA PRO A 197 -8.90 3.30 -20.87
C PRO A 197 -9.00 4.64 -21.61
N GLU A 198 -10.22 5.13 -21.84
CA GLU A 198 -10.50 6.40 -22.50
C GLU A 198 -10.31 7.64 -21.62
N ARG A 199 -9.99 7.47 -20.34
CA ARG A 199 -9.74 8.53 -19.36
C ARG A 199 -8.39 8.32 -18.65
N PRO A 200 -7.26 8.44 -19.37
CA PRO A 200 -5.92 8.30 -18.78
C PRO A 200 -5.58 9.41 -17.75
N ASP A 201 -6.42 10.44 -17.62
CA ASP A 201 -6.34 11.42 -16.55
C ASP A 201 -6.87 10.89 -15.20
N LEU A 202 -7.62 9.78 -15.21
CA LEU A 202 -8.11 9.06 -14.04
C LEU A 202 -7.18 7.89 -13.74
N LEU A 203 -6.47 8.00 -12.62
CA LEU A 203 -5.49 7.02 -12.21
C LEU A 203 -6.11 5.86 -11.45
N THR A 204 -5.55 4.67 -11.66
CA THR A 204 -5.80 3.49 -10.82
C THR A 204 -5.09 3.59 -9.47
N GLY A 205 -5.42 2.68 -8.54
CA GLY A 205 -4.71 2.59 -7.25
C GLY A 205 -3.21 2.34 -7.43
N ASP A 206 -2.84 1.44 -8.34
CA ASP A 206 -1.45 1.09 -8.65
C ASP A 206 -0.66 2.30 -9.18
N GLU A 207 -1.25 3.09 -10.08
CA GLU A 207 -0.62 4.30 -10.63
C GLU A 207 -0.48 5.42 -9.59
N ILE A 208 -1.42 5.51 -8.63
CA ILE A 208 -1.32 6.44 -7.51
C ILE A 208 -0.19 6.00 -6.58
N LEU A 209 -0.14 4.71 -6.22
CA LEU A 209 0.92 4.13 -5.39
C LEU A 209 2.30 4.36 -6.01
N GLU A 210 2.47 4.10 -7.31
CA GLU A 210 3.71 4.37 -8.04
C GLU A 210 4.15 5.83 -7.87
N ARG A 211 3.23 6.78 -8.05
CA ARG A 211 3.53 8.21 -7.86
C ARG A 211 3.87 8.55 -6.42
N MET A 212 3.24 7.88 -5.45
CA MET A 212 3.56 8.07 -4.04
C MET A 212 4.96 7.53 -3.75
N ARG A 213 5.34 6.36 -4.29
CA ARG A 213 6.70 5.83 -4.15
C ARG A 213 7.75 6.83 -4.65
N ASP A 214 7.54 7.45 -5.80
CA ASP A 214 8.44 8.50 -6.30
C ASP A 214 8.41 9.78 -5.42
N THR A 215 7.22 10.28 -5.11
CA THR A 215 7.06 11.61 -4.48
C THR A 215 7.40 11.60 -2.99
N TRP A 216 7.03 10.52 -2.32
CA TRP A 216 7.22 10.26 -0.89
C TRP A 216 8.46 9.42 -0.58
N ARG A 217 9.15 8.90 -1.62
CA ARG A 217 10.36 8.05 -1.49
C ARG A 217 10.09 6.75 -0.73
N LEU A 218 8.95 6.14 -1.03
CA LEU A 218 8.56 4.90 -0.37
C LEU A 218 9.29 3.71 -0.99
N VAL A 219 9.68 2.79 -0.11
CA VAL A 219 10.28 1.50 -0.45
C VAL A 219 9.41 0.41 0.18
N LEU A 220 9.28 -0.73 -0.51
CA LEU A 220 8.60 -1.90 0.04
C LEU A 220 9.40 -2.39 1.26
N ASN A 221 8.76 -2.40 2.42
CA ASN A 221 9.36 -2.72 3.71
C ASN A 221 9.22 -4.22 4.02
N VAL A 222 9.88 -5.05 3.20
CA VAL A 222 9.96 -6.50 3.37
C VAL A 222 11.41 -6.95 3.22
N ASP A 223 11.78 -8.10 3.78
CA ASP A 223 13.11 -8.68 3.56
C ASP A 223 13.25 -9.08 2.08
N PRO A 224 14.18 -8.47 1.31
CA PRO A 224 14.30 -8.75 -0.10
C PRO A 224 14.97 -10.08 -0.43
N GLU A 225 15.61 -10.72 0.56
CA GLU A 225 16.32 -11.99 0.42
C GLU A 225 15.46 -13.19 0.85
N ALA A 226 14.44 -12.96 1.69
CA ALA A 226 13.49 -13.99 2.08
C ALA A 226 12.41 -14.21 1.01
N ASN A 227 11.92 -15.45 0.90
CA ASN A 227 10.74 -15.76 0.10
C ASN A 227 9.81 -16.69 0.88
N VAL A 228 9.03 -16.06 1.75
CA VAL A 228 8.09 -16.72 2.64
C VAL A 228 6.67 -16.25 2.40
N ASP A 229 5.67 -17.06 2.74
CA ASP A 229 4.28 -16.61 2.83
C ASP A 229 4.02 -15.80 4.13
N ASP A 230 2.79 -15.34 4.30
CA ASP A 230 2.34 -14.61 5.50
C ASP A 230 2.46 -15.43 6.81
N GLU A 231 2.58 -16.75 6.74
CA GLU A 231 2.83 -17.63 7.89
C GLU A 231 4.34 -17.86 8.15
N GLY A 232 5.21 -17.30 7.32
CA GLY A 232 6.66 -17.46 7.40
C GLY A 232 7.18 -18.78 6.80
N ASN A 233 6.36 -19.51 6.04
CA ASN A 233 6.80 -20.74 5.39
C ASN A 233 7.59 -20.43 4.12
N ASP A 234 8.74 -21.08 3.96
CA ASP A 234 9.58 -20.97 2.76
C ASP A 234 8.84 -21.48 1.51
N LEU A 235 8.82 -20.66 0.46
CA LEU A 235 8.13 -20.94 -0.81
C LEU A 235 9.06 -21.53 -1.89
N GLY A 236 10.38 -21.52 -1.68
CA GLY A 236 11.37 -21.88 -2.69
C GLY A 236 11.34 -20.97 -3.92
N ILE A 237 11.49 -21.55 -5.12
CA ILE A 237 11.38 -20.80 -6.38
C ILE A 237 9.91 -20.63 -6.75
N THR A 238 9.48 -19.38 -6.84
CA THR A 238 8.11 -19.01 -7.25
C THR A 238 8.12 -18.32 -8.62
N PRO A 239 6.96 -18.27 -9.31
CA PRO A 239 6.80 -17.43 -10.48
C PRO A 239 6.46 -15.99 -10.08
N TRP A 240 7.02 -15.04 -10.82
CA TRP A 240 6.89 -13.60 -10.56
C TRP A 240 6.40 -12.87 -11.80
N ARG A 241 5.62 -11.81 -11.56
CA ARG A 241 5.28 -10.77 -12.53
C ARG A 241 5.92 -9.47 -12.05
N CYS A 242 6.91 -9.00 -12.79
CA CYS A 242 7.56 -7.72 -12.52
C CYS A 242 7.03 -6.66 -13.49
N LEU A 243 6.42 -5.59 -12.99
CA LEU A 243 6.08 -4.41 -13.77
C LEU A 243 7.28 -3.47 -13.76
N THR A 244 7.85 -3.19 -14.92
CA THR A 244 9.03 -2.34 -15.08
C THR A 244 8.65 -1.06 -15.83
N ARG A 245 9.00 0.09 -15.27
CA ARG A 245 8.98 1.39 -15.96
C ARG A 245 10.36 1.67 -16.55
N TYR A 246 10.42 2.13 -17.78
CA TYR A 246 11.67 2.45 -18.44
C TYR A 246 11.55 3.68 -19.36
N ALA A 247 12.68 4.34 -19.57
CA ALA A 247 12.82 5.45 -20.51
C ALA A 247 14.19 5.39 -21.21
N THR A 248 14.25 5.87 -22.45
CA THR A 248 15.49 5.95 -23.26
C THR A 248 15.67 7.34 -23.84
N ASP A 249 16.86 7.67 -24.33
CA ASP A 249 17.13 8.93 -25.03
C ASP A 249 16.26 9.13 -26.29
N GLN A 250 15.86 8.03 -26.94
CA GLN A 250 14.95 8.03 -28.09
C GLN A 250 13.47 8.01 -27.67
N THR A 251 13.17 7.49 -26.48
CA THR A 251 11.81 7.38 -25.92
C THR A 251 11.83 7.94 -24.50
N PRO A 252 11.87 9.28 -24.36
CA PRO A 252 12.10 9.92 -23.06
C PRO A 252 10.87 9.90 -22.15
N ASP A 253 9.69 9.58 -22.69
CA ASP A 253 8.47 9.38 -21.91
C ASP A 253 8.47 7.99 -21.29
N ASP A 254 7.94 7.88 -20.06
CA ASP A 254 7.80 6.61 -19.36
C ASP A 254 7.06 5.56 -20.22
N LYS A 255 7.66 4.39 -20.32
CA LYS A 255 7.10 3.18 -20.92
C LYS A 255 7.09 2.06 -19.92
N TYR A 256 6.22 1.08 -20.14
CA TYR A 256 6.06 -0.03 -19.22
C TYR A 256 6.26 -1.37 -19.92
N ALA A 257 6.76 -2.34 -19.17
CA ALA A 257 6.86 -3.72 -19.59
C ALA A 257 6.53 -4.66 -18.43
N GLU A 258 5.86 -5.76 -18.72
CA GLU A 258 5.71 -6.87 -17.80
C GLU A 258 6.80 -7.90 -18.09
N VAL A 259 7.55 -8.29 -17.07
CA VAL A 259 8.51 -9.38 -17.13
C VAL A 259 7.98 -10.54 -16.31
N PHE A 260 7.78 -11.68 -16.95
CA PHE A 260 7.40 -12.93 -16.28
C PHE A 260 8.65 -13.78 -16.13
N LEU A 261 8.94 -14.18 -14.89
CA LEU A 261 10.17 -14.88 -14.54
C LEU A 261 9.94 -15.87 -13.39
N THR A 262 10.95 -16.69 -13.10
CA THR A 262 11.05 -17.45 -11.85
C THR A 262 12.26 -16.96 -11.06
N ALA A 263 12.11 -16.86 -9.74
CA ALA A 263 13.16 -16.42 -8.82
C ALA A 263 12.96 -17.01 -7.42
N GLU A 264 14.05 -17.08 -6.66
CA GLU A 264 14.11 -17.55 -5.28
C GLU A 264 13.71 -16.48 -4.27
N CYS A 265 13.82 -15.20 -4.62
CA CYS A 265 13.46 -14.06 -3.77
C CYS A 265 13.15 -12.82 -4.63
N ILE A 266 12.60 -11.77 -4.00
CA ILE A 266 12.26 -10.52 -4.69
C ILE A 266 13.50 -9.80 -5.22
N ARG A 267 14.64 -9.80 -4.49
CA ARG A 267 15.91 -9.24 -4.97
C ARG A 267 16.29 -9.83 -6.33
N GLN A 268 16.29 -11.16 -6.40
CA GLN A 268 16.64 -11.86 -7.64
C GLN A 268 15.60 -11.62 -8.74
N ALA A 269 14.30 -11.51 -8.40
CA ALA A 269 13.26 -11.18 -9.36
C ALA A 269 13.48 -9.79 -9.98
N GLU A 270 13.74 -8.77 -9.15
CA GLU A 270 14.02 -7.40 -9.58
C GLU A 270 15.27 -7.32 -10.48
N GLU A 271 16.37 -7.95 -10.07
CA GLU A 271 17.62 -8.00 -10.82
C GLU A 271 17.43 -8.67 -12.18
N LEU A 272 16.76 -9.83 -12.21
CA LEU A 272 16.48 -10.56 -13.46
C LEU A 272 15.56 -9.75 -14.37
N ALA A 273 14.56 -9.06 -13.83
CA ALA A 273 13.66 -8.22 -14.62
C ALA A 273 14.43 -7.04 -15.24
N GLN A 274 15.23 -6.32 -14.45
CA GLN A 274 16.02 -5.19 -14.91
C GLN A 274 17.04 -5.60 -15.98
N GLN A 275 17.74 -6.72 -15.76
CA GLN A 275 18.67 -7.29 -16.74
C GLN A 275 17.95 -7.66 -18.03
N SER A 276 16.79 -8.31 -17.92
CA SER A 276 16.01 -8.77 -19.09
C SER A 276 15.54 -7.62 -19.97
N ILE A 277 15.15 -6.49 -19.37
CA ILE A 277 14.78 -5.28 -20.12
C ILE A 277 16.01 -4.68 -20.79
N THR A 278 17.11 -4.52 -20.06
CA THR A 278 18.34 -3.88 -20.55
C THR A 278 18.99 -4.66 -21.69
N GLU A 279 18.92 -6.00 -21.66
CA GLU A 279 19.46 -6.90 -22.68
C GLU A 279 18.50 -7.17 -23.85
N SER A 280 17.24 -6.72 -23.77
CA SER A 280 16.25 -6.95 -24.81
C SER A 280 16.64 -6.26 -26.12
N LEU A 281 16.89 -7.07 -27.16
CA LEU A 281 17.40 -6.67 -28.47
C LEU A 281 16.44 -5.78 -29.30
N ASP A 282 15.20 -5.62 -28.86
CA ASP A 282 14.14 -4.94 -29.62
C ASP A 282 14.14 -3.41 -29.45
N TYR A 283 15.04 -2.81 -28.67
CA TYR A 283 15.09 -1.36 -28.44
C TYR A 283 16.37 -0.66 -28.91
N GLN A 284 16.20 0.55 -29.46
CA GLN A 284 17.27 1.44 -29.91
C GLN A 284 17.37 2.65 -28.97
N GLY A 285 18.59 2.98 -28.51
CA GLY A 285 18.86 4.15 -27.67
C GLY A 285 19.74 3.84 -26.45
N GLU A 286 20.17 4.89 -25.76
CA GLU A 286 20.78 4.81 -24.43
C GLU A 286 19.69 4.81 -23.35
N TRP A 287 19.80 3.90 -22.39
CA TRP A 287 18.88 3.82 -21.25
C TRP A 287 19.03 5.06 -20.38
N LEU A 288 17.91 5.75 -20.12
CA LEU A 288 17.86 6.86 -19.17
C LEU A 288 17.47 6.36 -17.78
N ASP A 289 16.45 5.50 -17.74
CA ASP A 289 15.93 4.95 -16.49
C ASP A 289 15.30 3.57 -16.72
N VAL A 290 15.47 2.66 -15.75
CA VAL A 290 14.83 1.35 -15.70
C VAL A 290 14.55 1.05 -14.23
N VAL A 291 13.28 1.15 -13.84
CA VAL A 291 12.80 1.03 -12.46
C VAL A 291 11.81 -0.10 -12.37
N ILE A 292 12.02 -1.03 -11.43
CA ILE A 292 11.01 -2.02 -11.09
C ILE A 292 9.93 -1.32 -10.26
N ILE A 293 8.74 -1.24 -10.83
CA ILE A 293 7.56 -0.74 -10.12
C ILE A 293 7.13 -1.86 -9.18
N ASN A 294 6.52 -2.93 -9.66
CA ASN A 294 6.08 -4.01 -8.78
C ASN A 294 6.81 -5.31 -9.12
N ALA A 295 6.93 -6.18 -8.12
CA ALA A 295 7.42 -7.54 -8.26
C ALA A 295 6.52 -8.46 -7.42
N ASP A 296 5.46 -8.96 -8.06
CA ASP A 296 4.43 -9.74 -7.39
C ASP A 296 4.64 -11.23 -7.69
N ARG A 297 4.57 -12.07 -6.65
CA ARG A 297 4.46 -13.52 -6.85
C ARG A 297 3.10 -13.81 -7.44
N ILE A 298 3.07 -14.68 -8.44
CA ILE A 298 1.83 -15.12 -9.08
C ILE A 298 1.67 -16.62 -8.94
N THR A 299 0.43 -17.10 -9.03
CA THR A 299 0.16 -18.53 -9.07
C THR A 299 0.68 -19.16 -10.36
N VAL A 300 0.91 -20.47 -10.33
CA VAL A 300 1.28 -21.25 -11.52
C VAL A 300 0.21 -21.14 -12.61
N GLU A 301 -1.06 -21.04 -12.23
CA GLU A 301 -2.20 -20.88 -13.13
C GLU A 301 -2.16 -19.53 -13.84
N GLN A 302 -1.94 -18.44 -13.10
CA GLN A 302 -1.75 -17.09 -13.66
C GLN A 302 -0.54 -17.06 -14.61
N LEU A 303 0.58 -17.72 -14.24
CA LEU A 303 1.74 -17.80 -15.13
C LEU A 303 1.44 -18.58 -16.41
N LYS A 304 0.72 -19.71 -16.33
CA LYS A 304 0.31 -20.48 -17.52
C LYS A 304 -0.57 -19.64 -18.45
N GLU A 305 -1.52 -18.90 -17.90
CA GLU A 305 -2.40 -18.01 -18.65
C GLU A 305 -1.60 -16.91 -19.33
N ALA A 306 -0.69 -16.27 -18.59
CA ALA A 306 0.25 -15.32 -19.15
C ALA A 306 1.02 -15.96 -20.30
N LEU A 307 1.74 -17.06 -20.12
CA LEU A 307 2.52 -17.65 -21.21
C LEU A 307 1.66 -18.05 -22.43
N THR A 308 0.45 -18.56 -22.23
CA THR A 308 -0.45 -18.95 -23.34
C THR A 308 -0.85 -17.76 -24.23
N ASN A 309 -0.99 -16.57 -23.64
CA ASN A 309 -1.32 -15.35 -24.38
C ASN A 309 -0.13 -14.77 -25.17
N ASP A 310 1.06 -15.32 -25.04
CA ASP A 310 2.23 -14.96 -25.82
C ASP A 310 2.63 -16.06 -26.83
N LYS A 311 2.48 -15.75 -28.13
CA LYS A 311 2.82 -16.67 -29.23
C LYS A 311 4.29 -17.07 -29.29
N LYS A 312 5.19 -16.32 -28.65
CA LYS A 312 6.64 -16.59 -28.62
C LYS A 312 7.06 -17.40 -27.39
N SER A 313 6.19 -17.58 -26.40
CA SER A 313 6.56 -18.24 -25.15
C SER A 313 6.60 -19.77 -25.28
N LYS A 314 7.43 -20.41 -24.44
CA LYS A 314 7.41 -21.87 -24.29
C LYS A 314 6.30 -22.25 -23.31
N PRO A 315 5.58 -23.37 -23.54
CA PRO A 315 4.58 -23.85 -22.58
C PRO A 315 5.23 -24.13 -21.22
N PHE A 316 4.56 -23.71 -20.15
CA PHE A 316 4.99 -23.96 -18.78
C PHE A 316 5.13 -25.46 -18.50
N ASN A 317 6.21 -25.85 -17.82
CA ASN A 317 6.36 -27.19 -17.25
C ASN A 317 6.84 -27.08 -15.79
N ALA A 318 6.62 -28.12 -14.98
CA ALA A 318 7.01 -28.09 -13.56
C ALA A 318 8.51 -27.87 -13.35
N LYS A 319 9.35 -28.28 -14.31
CA LYS A 319 10.80 -28.02 -14.29
C LYS A 319 11.17 -26.55 -14.44
N THR A 320 10.23 -25.70 -14.83
CA THR A 320 10.43 -24.25 -14.87
C THR A 320 10.70 -23.68 -13.49
N LEU A 321 10.18 -24.30 -12.42
CA LEU A 321 10.41 -23.92 -11.02
C LEU A 321 11.68 -24.55 -10.41
N GLU A 322 12.52 -25.21 -11.20
CA GLU A 322 13.81 -25.77 -10.72
C GLU A 322 14.97 -24.76 -10.83
N SER A 323 14.75 -23.59 -11.44
CA SER A 323 15.80 -22.61 -11.69
C SER A 323 15.23 -21.21 -11.86
N SER A 324 15.94 -20.20 -11.37
CA SER A 324 15.62 -18.79 -11.63
C SER A 324 15.96 -18.38 -13.06
N LYS A 325 15.01 -17.80 -13.78
CA LYS A 325 15.17 -17.36 -15.17
C LYS A 325 14.01 -16.49 -15.65
N MET A 326 14.29 -15.62 -16.60
CA MET A 326 13.24 -14.94 -17.37
C MET A 326 12.52 -15.93 -18.31
N LEU A 327 11.20 -15.79 -18.41
CA LEU A 327 10.33 -16.61 -19.23
C LEU A 327 9.79 -15.85 -20.44
N THR A 328 9.26 -14.64 -20.23
CA THR A 328 8.83 -13.74 -21.31
C THR A 328 8.82 -12.28 -20.85
N ILE A 329 8.87 -11.36 -21.83
CA ILE A 329 8.74 -9.91 -21.64
C ILE A 329 7.60 -9.43 -22.54
N ARG A 330 6.74 -8.56 -22.00
CA ARG A 330 5.67 -7.89 -22.72
C ARG A 330 5.80 -6.40 -22.61
N PHE A 331 6.10 -5.74 -23.71
CA PHE A 331 6.06 -4.29 -23.75
C PHE A 331 4.60 -3.82 -23.80
N ILE A 332 4.24 -2.97 -22.84
CA ILE A 332 2.95 -2.28 -22.80
C ILE A 332 3.12 -1.07 -23.71
N LEU A 333 2.70 -1.24 -24.97
CA LEU A 333 2.71 -0.12 -25.92
C LEU A 333 1.62 0.88 -25.49
N PRO A 334 1.91 2.20 -25.49
CA PRO A 334 0.85 3.18 -25.42
C PRO A 334 -0.05 2.99 -26.65
N GLU A 335 -1.36 2.90 -26.45
CA GLU A 335 -2.34 2.92 -27.55
C GLU A 335 -2.32 4.26 -28.31
#